data_AF-C9JPG9-F1
#
_entry.id   AF-C9JPG9-F1
#
_cell.length_a   1.000
_cell.length_b   1.000
_cell.length_c   1.000
_cell.angle_alpha   90.00
_cell.angle_beta   90.00
_cell.angle_gamma   90.00
#
_symmetry.space_group_name_H-M   'P 1'
#
loop_
_entity.id
_entity.type
_entity.pdbx_description
1 polymer ?
#
loop_
_entity_poly.entity_id
_entity_poly.type
_entity_poly.pdbx_seq_one_letter_code
_entity_poly.pdbx_strand_id
1 'polypeptide(L)'
;MVEALRVWASTHMSPSWTLLKLCDVQPMQYFDLTCQLLGKAEVDGASFLLKVWDGTRTPFPSWRVLIQDLVLEGDLSHIHRLQNLTIDILVYDNHVHVARSLKVGSFLRIYSLHTKLQSMNSENQTMLSLEFHLHGGTSYGRGIRVLPESNSDVDQLKKDLESANLTANQHSDVICQSEPDDSFPSSGSVSLYEVERCQQLSATILTDHQYLE
;
A
#
# COMPACT_ATOMS: atom_id res chain seq x y z
N MET A 1 -17.09 -14.57 -31.02
CA MET A 1 -17.79 -14.27 -29.74
C MET A 1 -17.03 -13.26 -28.89
N VAL A 2 -15.73 -13.44 -28.64
CA VAL A 2 -14.91 -12.48 -27.86
C VAL A 2 -14.85 -11.08 -28.50
N GLU A 3 -14.67 -10.98 -29.82
CA GLU A 3 -14.60 -9.68 -30.52
C GLU A 3 -15.90 -8.89 -30.42
N ALA A 4 -17.06 -9.54 -30.57
CA ALA A 4 -18.36 -8.90 -30.41
C ALA A 4 -18.56 -8.36 -29.00
N LEU A 5 -18.11 -9.08 -27.96
CA LEU A 5 -18.13 -8.59 -26.59
C LEU A 5 -17.18 -7.41 -26.36
N ARG A 6 -16.01 -7.40 -27.00
CA ARG A 6 -15.08 -6.26 -26.94
C ARG A 6 -15.69 -5.00 -27.57
N VAL A 7 -16.32 -5.13 -28.74
CA VAL A 7 -17.02 -4.02 -29.40
C VAL A 7 -18.15 -3.52 -28.51
N TRP A 8 -19.00 -4.41 -28.02
CA TRP A 8 -20.08 -4.05 -27.11
C TRP A 8 -19.57 -3.32 -25.86
N ALA A 9 -18.52 -3.85 -25.20
CA ALA A 9 -17.94 -3.25 -24.01
C ALA A 9 -17.35 -1.86 -24.28
N SER A 10 -16.72 -1.64 -25.44
CA SER A 10 -16.15 -0.32 -25.79
C SER A 10 -17.18 0.81 -25.88
N THR A 11 -18.45 0.48 -26.12
CA THR A 11 -19.55 1.45 -26.19
C THR A 11 -20.35 1.54 -24.88
N HIS A 12 -20.46 0.44 -24.12
CA HIS A 12 -21.38 0.33 -23.00
C HIS A 12 -20.70 0.32 -21.62
N MET A 13 -19.38 0.21 -21.59
CA MET A 13 -18.59 0.20 -20.35
C MET A 13 -17.42 1.15 -20.46
N SER A 14 -17.07 1.78 -19.35
CA SER A 14 -15.82 2.53 -19.27
C SER A 14 -14.63 1.58 -19.50
N PRO A 15 -13.58 2.03 -20.20
CA PRO A 15 -12.35 1.25 -20.30
C PRO A 15 -11.86 0.91 -18.90
N SER A 16 -11.66 -0.37 -18.63
CA SER A 16 -11.53 -0.95 -17.28
C SER A 16 -10.18 -0.71 -16.61
N TRP A 17 -9.33 0.20 -17.13
CA TRP A 17 -7.92 0.16 -16.75
C TRP A 17 -7.23 1.51 -16.86
N THR A 18 -7.32 2.30 -15.81
CA THR A 18 -6.19 3.17 -15.46
C THR A 18 -5.50 2.49 -14.30
N LEU A 19 -4.36 1.86 -14.58
CA LEU A 19 -3.52 1.27 -13.55
C LEU A 19 -2.93 2.42 -12.75
N LEU A 20 -3.49 2.70 -11.58
CA LEU A 20 -3.07 3.79 -10.73
C LEU A 20 -1.66 3.50 -10.19
N LYS A 21 -0.77 4.47 -10.33
CA LYS A 21 0.59 4.42 -9.79
C LYS A 21 0.63 5.01 -8.38
N LEU A 22 1.65 4.62 -7.60
CA LEU A 22 1.84 5.12 -6.24
C LEU A 22 1.99 6.65 -6.19
N CYS A 23 2.54 7.28 -7.22
CA CYS A 23 2.64 8.75 -7.28
C CYS A 23 1.31 9.49 -7.40
N ASP A 24 0.26 8.82 -7.88
CA ASP A 24 -1.03 9.45 -8.16
C ASP A 24 -2.08 9.16 -7.06
N VAL A 25 -1.69 8.43 -6.01
CA VAL A 25 -2.62 8.04 -4.94
C VAL A 25 -3.09 9.25 -4.14
N GLN A 26 -4.38 9.28 -3.85
CA GLN A 26 -4.99 10.29 -2.98
C GLN A 26 -5.10 9.75 -1.54
N PRO A 27 -5.11 10.64 -0.53
CA PRO A 27 -5.55 10.29 0.81
C PRO A 27 -6.98 9.72 0.81
N MET A 28 -7.24 8.73 1.69
CA MET A 28 -8.59 8.24 1.98
C MET A 28 -9.32 7.65 0.75
N GLN A 29 -8.62 6.86 -0.07
CA GLN A 29 -9.19 6.22 -1.26
C GLN A 29 -9.00 4.70 -1.25
N TYR A 30 -9.80 4.02 -2.07
CA TYR A 30 -9.62 2.61 -2.43
C TYR A 30 -9.15 2.51 -3.87
N PHE A 31 -8.15 1.68 -4.13
CA PHE A 31 -7.63 1.46 -5.48
C PHE A 31 -7.00 0.08 -5.63
N ASP A 32 -6.76 -0.33 -6.88
CA ASP A 32 -6.04 -1.57 -7.18
C ASP A 32 -4.58 -1.27 -7.51
N LEU A 33 -3.65 -1.87 -6.76
CA LEU A 33 -2.22 -1.67 -6.94
C LEU A 33 -1.59 -2.84 -7.69
N THR A 34 -0.88 -2.56 -8.79
CA THR A 34 0.01 -3.53 -9.44
C THR A 34 1.45 -3.21 -9.05
N CYS A 35 2.13 -4.15 -8.40
CA CYS A 35 3.43 -3.90 -7.77
C CYS A 35 4.30 -5.18 -7.74
N GLN A 36 5.56 -5.02 -7.36
CA GLN A 36 6.44 -6.13 -7.01
C GLN A 36 6.61 -6.23 -5.50
N LEU A 37 6.61 -7.45 -4.97
CA LEU A 37 6.91 -7.74 -3.57
C LEU A 37 8.41 -7.74 -3.33
N LEU A 38 8.91 -6.89 -2.43
CA LEU A 38 10.32 -6.79 -2.06
C LEU A 38 10.64 -7.50 -0.75
N GLY A 39 9.70 -7.48 0.19
CA GLY A 39 9.87 -8.16 1.46
C GLY A 39 8.55 -8.36 2.19
N LYS A 40 8.59 -9.24 3.19
CA LYS A 40 7.42 -9.58 3.99
C LYS A 40 7.82 -9.94 5.42
N ALA A 41 6.94 -9.66 6.38
CA ALA A 41 7.21 -9.92 7.78
C ALA A 41 5.92 -10.16 8.57
N GLU A 42 6.03 -11.01 9.59
CA GLU A 42 4.98 -11.15 10.60
C GLU A 42 5.03 -9.99 11.59
N VAL A 43 3.85 -9.51 12.01
CA VAL A 43 3.72 -8.37 12.93
C VAL A 43 3.20 -8.84 14.29
N ASP A 44 1.91 -9.18 14.37
CA ASP A 44 1.23 -9.57 15.62
C ASP A 44 0.28 -10.77 15.43
N GLY A 45 0.41 -11.49 14.32
CA GLY A 45 -0.40 -12.65 13.96
C GLY A 45 -1.78 -12.30 13.38
N ALA A 46 -2.41 -11.22 13.86
CA ALA A 46 -3.64 -10.67 13.28
C ALA A 46 -3.38 -9.84 12.02
N SER A 47 -2.15 -9.31 11.91
CA SER A 47 -1.68 -8.55 10.77
C SER A 47 -0.34 -9.04 10.23
N PHE A 48 -0.07 -8.70 8.97
CA PHE A 48 1.13 -9.11 8.25
C PHE A 48 1.61 -7.99 7.32
N LEU A 49 2.92 -7.73 7.32
CA LEU A 49 3.52 -6.67 6.52
C LEU A 49 3.93 -7.19 5.14
N LEU A 50 3.59 -6.41 4.11
CA LEU A 50 4.19 -6.51 2.78
C LEU A 50 4.91 -5.21 2.45
N LYS A 51 6.19 -5.29 2.10
CA LYS A 51 6.96 -4.20 1.50
C LYS A 51 6.93 -4.33 -0.01
N VAL A 52 6.33 -3.38 -0.69
CA VAL A 52 6.11 -3.41 -2.15
C VAL A 52 6.52 -2.10 -2.81
N TRP A 53 6.63 -2.12 -4.14
CA TRP A 53 6.90 -0.93 -4.94
C TRP A 53 6.40 -1.09 -6.38
N ASP A 54 6.20 0.03 -7.07
CA ASP A 54 5.79 0.07 -8.48
C ASP A 54 6.71 0.91 -9.39
N GLY A 55 7.84 1.38 -8.83
CA GLY A 55 8.81 2.27 -9.48
C GLY A 55 8.57 3.75 -9.23
N THR A 56 7.46 4.14 -8.58
CA THR A 56 7.11 5.54 -8.31
C THR A 56 7.07 5.84 -6.80
N ARG A 57 7.19 7.11 -6.43
CA ARG A 57 7.11 7.56 -5.03
C ARG A 57 5.71 8.10 -4.73
N THR A 58 5.20 7.82 -3.54
CA THR A 58 3.94 8.38 -3.06
C THR A 58 4.04 9.90 -2.79
N PRO A 59 2.94 10.65 -2.87
CA PRO A 59 2.94 12.10 -2.63
C PRO A 59 3.29 12.47 -1.18
N PHE A 60 3.03 11.57 -0.24
CA PHE A 60 3.48 11.65 1.15
C PHE A 60 4.31 10.41 1.49
N PRO A 61 5.32 10.49 2.37
CA PRO A 61 6.10 9.33 2.78
C PRO A 61 5.19 8.21 3.31
N SER A 62 5.48 6.97 2.93
CA SER A 62 4.80 5.82 3.52
C SER A 62 5.11 5.75 5.01
N TRP A 63 4.10 5.40 5.81
CA TRP A 63 4.34 4.97 7.19
C TRP A 63 5.31 3.79 7.23
N ARG A 64 5.98 3.58 8.36
CA ARG A 64 6.88 2.45 8.55
C ARG A 64 6.39 1.64 9.74
N VAL A 65 6.01 0.39 9.49
CA VAL A 65 5.60 -0.52 10.55
C VAL A 65 6.85 -0.91 11.34
N LEU A 66 6.81 -0.73 12.66
CA LEU A 66 7.92 -1.10 13.53
C LEU A 66 8.05 -2.62 13.54
N ILE A 67 9.10 -3.13 12.91
CA ILE A 67 9.41 -4.57 12.83
C ILE A 67 10.87 -4.77 13.22
N GLN A 68 11.15 -5.90 13.85
CA GLN A 68 12.52 -6.34 14.11
C GLN A 68 13.16 -6.83 12.81
N ASP A 69 14.34 -6.29 12.45
CA ASP A 69 15.01 -6.60 11.19
C ASP A 69 15.19 -8.10 10.92
N LEU A 70 15.34 -8.91 11.97
CA LEU A 70 15.50 -10.37 11.87
C LEU A 70 14.24 -11.09 11.33
N VAL A 71 13.07 -10.44 11.37
CA VAL A 71 11.78 -11.01 10.96
C VAL A 71 11.45 -10.69 9.50
N LEU A 72 12.12 -9.70 8.90
CA LEU A 72 11.87 -9.28 7.53
C LEU A 72 12.54 -10.20 6.51
N GLU A 73 11.74 -11.01 5.82
CA GLU A 73 12.19 -11.80 4.67
C GLU A 73 12.28 -10.89 3.44
N GLY A 74 13.47 -10.79 2.84
CA GLY A 74 13.72 -10.02 1.61
C GLY A 74 15.18 -9.55 1.48
N ASP A 75 15.52 -8.89 0.38
CA ASP A 75 16.83 -8.23 0.25
C ASP A 75 16.80 -6.89 0.98
N LEU A 76 17.25 -6.88 2.23
CA LEU A 76 17.29 -5.69 3.08
C LEU A 76 18.14 -4.57 2.46
N SER A 77 19.24 -4.92 1.80
CA SER A 77 20.13 -3.92 1.17
C SER A 77 19.43 -3.21 0.02
N HIS A 78 18.66 -3.96 -0.79
CA HIS A 78 17.86 -3.40 -1.87
C HIS A 78 16.71 -2.56 -1.34
N ILE A 79 15.99 -3.05 -0.33
CA ILE A 79 14.89 -2.30 0.31
C ILE A 79 15.39 -0.98 0.88
N HIS A 80 16.52 -0.98 1.59
CA HIS A 80 17.11 0.24 2.15
C HIS A 80 17.55 1.22 1.06
N ARG A 81 18.15 0.75 -0.03
CA ARG A 81 18.55 1.60 -1.16
C ARG A 81 17.37 2.26 -1.86
N LEU A 82 16.22 1.56 -1.93
CA LEU A 82 15.02 2.09 -2.58
C LEU A 82 14.29 3.17 -1.74
N GLN A 83 14.55 3.26 -0.43
CA GLN A 83 13.99 4.28 0.46
C GLN A 83 12.46 4.45 0.26
N ASN A 84 11.99 5.66 -0.05
CA ASN A 84 10.58 6.03 -0.22
C ASN A 84 9.98 5.61 -1.57
N LEU A 85 10.70 4.85 -2.41
CA LEU A 85 10.07 4.09 -3.50
C LEU A 85 9.31 2.87 -2.98
N THR A 86 9.66 2.40 -1.79
CA THR A 86 8.98 1.29 -1.13
C THR A 86 7.89 1.82 -0.19
N ILE A 87 6.76 1.12 -0.17
CA ILE A 87 5.68 1.37 0.77
C ILE A 87 5.47 0.15 1.67
N ASP A 88 4.96 0.41 2.87
CA ASP A 88 4.56 -0.61 3.83
C ASP A 88 3.04 -0.81 3.76
N ILE A 89 2.60 -2.02 3.44
CA ILE A 89 1.19 -2.41 3.43
C ILE A 89 0.94 -3.36 4.59
N LEU A 90 -0.01 -3.00 5.47
CA LEU A 90 -0.45 -3.89 6.54
C LEU A 90 -1.74 -4.60 6.09
N VAL A 91 -1.71 -5.92 6.05
CA VAL A 91 -2.85 -6.76 5.69
C VAL A 91 -3.39 -7.47 6.92
N TYR A 92 -4.70 -7.70 6.99
CA TYR A 92 -5.36 -8.21 8.20
C TYR A 92 -6.16 -9.50 7.95
N ASP A 93 -6.44 -10.21 9.04
CA ASP A 93 -7.44 -11.29 9.10
C ASP A 93 -7.22 -12.41 8.06
N ASN A 94 -8.22 -12.66 7.21
CA ASN A 94 -8.19 -13.67 6.16
C ASN A 94 -7.13 -13.40 5.08
N HIS A 95 -6.47 -12.25 5.07
CA HIS A 95 -5.38 -11.97 4.11
C HIS A 95 -4.00 -12.40 4.62
N VAL A 96 -3.83 -12.64 5.92
CA VAL A 96 -2.53 -12.98 6.54
C VAL A 96 -1.92 -14.25 5.95
N HIS A 97 -2.70 -15.32 5.85
CA HIS A 97 -2.19 -16.60 5.32
C HIS A 97 -1.78 -16.49 3.85
N VAL A 98 -2.53 -15.71 3.05
CA VAL A 98 -2.19 -15.43 1.66
C VAL A 98 -0.85 -14.68 1.62
N ALA A 99 -0.72 -13.58 2.36
CA ALA A 99 0.47 -12.76 2.41
C ALA A 99 1.72 -13.54 2.87
N ARG A 100 1.57 -14.42 3.87
CA ARG A 100 2.64 -15.31 4.34
C ARG A 100 3.14 -16.25 3.24
N SER A 101 2.24 -16.76 2.40
CA SER A 101 2.57 -17.70 1.31
C SER A 101 3.19 -17.05 0.06
N LEU A 102 3.15 -15.72 -0.06
CA LEU A 102 3.67 -15.01 -1.23
C LEU A 102 5.19 -15.18 -1.35
N LYS A 103 5.70 -15.33 -2.57
CA LYS A 103 7.13 -15.40 -2.83
C LYS A 103 7.68 -13.99 -3.03
N VAL A 104 8.73 -13.62 -2.29
CA VAL A 104 9.46 -12.36 -2.53
C VAL A 104 9.97 -12.30 -3.98
N GLY A 105 9.89 -11.13 -4.59
CA GLY A 105 10.21 -10.87 -6.01
C GLY A 105 9.05 -11.10 -6.98
N SER A 106 7.94 -11.72 -6.54
CA SER A 106 6.77 -11.91 -7.37
C SER A 106 6.00 -10.61 -7.64
N PHE A 107 5.28 -10.58 -8.76
CA PHE A 107 4.41 -9.47 -9.13
C PHE A 107 3.00 -9.73 -8.61
N LEU A 108 2.38 -8.71 -8.05
CA LEU A 108 1.09 -8.78 -7.38
C LEU A 108 0.12 -7.76 -7.96
N ARG A 109 -1.16 -8.12 -7.94
CA ARG A 109 -2.27 -7.17 -7.92
C ARG A 109 -2.97 -7.26 -6.57
N ILE A 110 -2.98 -6.14 -5.85
CA ILE A 110 -3.68 -5.98 -4.57
C ILE A 110 -4.93 -5.16 -4.85
N TYR A 111 -6.10 -5.77 -4.67
CA TYR A 111 -7.39 -5.18 -5.00
C TYR A 111 -7.97 -4.44 -3.80
N SER A 112 -8.61 -3.30 -4.06
CA SER A 112 -9.28 -2.48 -3.05
C SER A 112 -8.38 -2.18 -1.85
N LEU A 113 -7.14 -1.79 -2.13
CA LEU A 113 -6.17 -1.30 -1.15
C LEU A 113 -6.60 0.09 -0.66
N HIS A 114 -6.62 0.28 0.65
CA HIS A 114 -7.06 1.53 1.28
C HIS A 114 -5.87 2.40 1.66
N THR A 115 -5.88 3.67 1.25
CA THR A 115 -4.94 4.68 1.74
C THR A 115 -5.55 5.49 2.88
N LYS A 116 -4.74 5.88 3.85
CA LYS A 116 -5.16 6.79 4.92
C LYS A 116 -4.02 7.72 5.27
N LEU A 117 -4.25 9.03 5.19
CA LEU A 117 -3.25 10.00 5.61
C LEU A 117 -3.33 10.14 7.14
N GLN A 118 -2.24 9.83 7.81
CA GLN A 118 -2.03 10.10 9.22
C GLN A 118 -1.35 11.46 9.35
N SER A 119 -1.92 12.35 10.15
CA SER A 119 -1.41 13.71 10.38
C SER A 119 -0.87 13.94 11.79
N MET A 120 -1.05 12.97 12.67
CA MET A 120 -0.65 13.01 14.07
C MET A 120 -0.04 11.65 14.40
N ASN A 121 1.20 11.64 14.88
CA ASN A 121 1.80 10.38 15.35
C ASN A 121 1.30 10.03 16.76
N SER A 122 1.69 8.86 17.27
CA SER A 122 1.35 8.38 18.62
C SER A 122 1.84 9.30 19.75
N GLU A 123 2.78 10.21 19.47
CA GLU A 123 3.38 11.15 20.41
C GLU A 123 2.82 12.58 20.27
N ASN A 124 1.71 12.76 19.54
CA ASN A 124 1.06 14.06 19.27
C ASN A 124 1.95 15.07 18.53
N GLN A 125 2.94 14.61 17.76
CA GLN A 125 3.69 15.44 16.84
C GLN A 125 3.01 15.43 15.46
N THR A 126 2.96 16.60 14.83
CA THR A 126 2.43 16.76 13.48
C THR A 126 3.40 16.15 12.47
N MET A 127 3.08 14.96 11.97
CA MET A 127 3.83 14.30 10.90
C MET A 127 2.84 13.73 9.90
N LEU A 128 3.07 14.00 8.61
CA LEU A 128 2.25 13.46 7.53
C LEU A 128 2.84 12.14 7.04
N SER A 129 2.11 11.05 7.21
CA SER A 129 2.48 9.74 6.66
C SER A 129 1.28 9.09 5.99
N LEU A 130 1.53 8.39 4.88
CA LEU A 130 0.49 7.67 4.15
C LEU A 130 0.51 6.20 4.55
N GLU A 131 -0.56 5.79 5.21
CA GLU A 131 -0.81 4.42 5.63
C GLU A 131 -1.50 3.64 4.50
N PHE A 132 -1.16 2.36 4.37
CA PHE A 132 -1.75 1.45 3.39
C PHE A 132 -2.28 0.20 4.07
N HIS A 133 -3.57 -0.06 3.89
CA HIS A 133 -4.28 -1.12 4.59
C HIS A 133 -5.04 -2.02 3.62
N LEU A 134 -4.87 -3.33 3.78
CA LEU A 134 -5.79 -4.31 3.22
C LEU A 134 -6.63 -4.91 4.34
N HIS A 135 -7.74 -4.24 4.66
CA HIS A 135 -8.69 -4.64 5.69
C HIS A 135 -9.24 -6.04 5.47
N GLY A 136 -9.59 -6.75 6.55
CA GLY A 136 -10.21 -8.07 6.47
C GLY A 136 -11.55 -8.10 5.73
N GLY A 137 -11.98 -9.31 5.40
CA GLY A 137 -13.15 -9.60 4.57
C GLY A 137 -12.90 -9.35 3.08
N THR A 138 -13.86 -9.76 2.24
CA THR A 138 -13.71 -9.75 0.78
C THR A 138 -14.65 -8.76 0.07
N SER A 139 -15.24 -7.82 0.81
CA SER A 139 -16.11 -6.79 0.22
C SER A 139 -15.35 -5.97 -0.81
N TYR A 140 -16.03 -5.52 -1.86
CA TYR A 140 -15.42 -4.77 -2.98
C TYR A 140 -14.25 -5.49 -3.66
N GLY A 141 -14.16 -6.82 -3.52
CA GLY A 141 -13.12 -7.61 -4.17
C GLY A 141 -11.75 -7.53 -3.48
N ARG A 142 -11.67 -7.06 -2.23
CA ARG A 142 -10.43 -7.04 -1.44
C ARG A 142 -9.72 -8.39 -1.50
N GLY A 143 -8.45 -8.36 -1.87
CA GLY A 143 -7.65 -9.56 -2.00
C GLY A 143 -6.34 -9.33 -2.74
N ILE A 144 -5.57 -10.39 -2.87
CA ILE A 144 -4.26 -10.38 -3.52
C ILE A 144 -4.25 -11.46 -4.59
N ARG A 145 -3.75 -11.13 -5.79
CA ARG A 145 -3.51 -12.08 -6.86
C ARG A 145 -2.07 -11.95 -7.35
N VAL A 146 -1.39 -13.08 -7.46
CA VAL A 146 -0.08 -13.14 -8.13
C VAL A 146 -0.30 -12.97 -9.64
N LEU A 147 0.44 -12.04 -10.24
CA LEU A 147 0.46 -11.82 -11.69
C LEU A 147 1.57 -12.65 -12.32
N PRO A 148 1.29 -13.46 -13.35
CA PRO A 148 2.32 -14.18 -14.08
C PRO A 148 3.16 -13.20 -14.91
N GLU A 149 4.41 -13.57 -15.19
CA GLU A 149 5.29 -12.76 -16.04
C GLU A 149 4.79 -12.58 -17.47
N SER A 150 3.88 -13.45 -17.93
CA SER A 150 3.23 -13.33 -19.24
C SER A 150 2.12 -12.27 -19.29
N ASN A 151 1.87 -11.55 -18.19
CA ASN A 151 0.87 -10.49 -18.12
C ASN A 151 1.47 -9.16 -18.63
N SER A 152 0.78 -8.48 -19.54
CA SER A 152 1.26 -7.23 -20.14
C SER A 152 1.53 -6.10 -19.14
N ASP A 153 0.79 -6.06 -18.03
CA ASP A 153 1.00 -5.04 -17.00
C ASP A 153 2.31 -5.28 -16.25
N VAL A 154 2.76 -6.53 -16.17
CA VAL A 154 4.07 -6.89 -15.60
C VAL A 154 5.20 -6.43 -16.51
N ASP A 155 5.03 -6.51 -17.83
CA ASP A 155 6.02 -6.01 -18.79
C ASP A 155 6.22 -4.50 -18.66
N GLN A 156 5.13 -3.74 -18.50
CA GLN A 156 5.22 -2.31 -18.27
C GLN A 156 5.81 -2.00 -16.89
N LEU A 157 5.36 -2.70 -15.84
CA LEU A 157 5.88 -2.55 -14.50
C LEU A 157 7.41 -2.76 -14.47
N LYS A 158 7.93 -3.83 -15.09
CA LYS A 158 9.37 -4.11 -15.15
C LYS A 158 10.18 -2.93 -15.69
N LYS A 159 9.69 -2.27 -16.76
CA LYS A 159 10.36 -1.07 -17.32
C LYS A 159 10.41 0.08 -16.32
N ASP A 160 9.31 0.31 -15.60
CA ASP A 160 9.22 1.36 -14.59
C ASP A 160 10.17 1.06 -13.42
N LEU A 161 10.26 -0.21 -12.99
CA LEU A 161 11.19 -0.67 -11.95
C LEU A 161 12.66 -0.53 -12.37
N GLU A 162 13.00 -0.89 -13.61
CA GLU A 162 14.35 -0.74 -14.16
C GLU A 162 14.77 0.74 -14.20
N SER A 163 13.88 1.62 -14.68
CA SER A 163 14.12 3.06 -14.69
C SER A 163 14.36 3.61 -13.29
N ALA A 164 13.52 3.24 -12.32
CA ALA A 164 13.64 3.68 -10.93
C ALA A 164 14.93 3.17 -10.25
N ASN A 165 15.34 1.93 -10.53
CA ASN A 165 16.60 1.36 -10.01
C ASN A 165 17.82 2.14 -10.51
N LEU A 166 17.86 2.53 -11.79
CA LEU A 166 18.96 3.32 -12.35
C LEU A 166 19.10 4.67 -11.63
N THR A 167 17.98 5.35 -11.37
CA THR A 167 17.98 6.62 -10.63
C THR A 167 18.38 6.45 -9.17
N ALA A 168 17.93 5.37 -8.51
CA ALA A 168 18.27 5.11 -7.11
C ALA A 168 19.78 4.84 -6.91
N ASN A 169 20.42 4.14 -7.85
CA ASN A 169 21.86 3.86 -7.80
C ASN A 169 22.70 5.13 -8.04
N GLN A 170 22.25 6.04 -8.92
CA GLN A 170 22.97 7.31 -9.14
C GLN A 170 22.95 8.21 -7.89
N HIS A 171 21.87 8.18 -7.12
CA HIS A 171 21.75 9.00 -5.91
C HIS A 171 22.56 8.44 -4.72
N SER A 172 22.81 7.12 -4.67
CA SER A 172 23.70 6.54 -3.64
C SER A 172 25.17 6.90 -3.86
N ASP A 173 25.60 7.09 -5.11
CA ASP A 173 26.99 7.42 -5.43
C ASP A 173 27.32 8.90 -5.17
N VAL A 174 26.32 9.79 -5.16
CA VAL A 174 26.50 11.24 -4.96
C VAL A 174 26.53 11.64 -3.47
N ILE A 175 25.90 10.87 -2.57
CA ILE A 175 25.83 11.21 -1.13
C ILE A 175 27.17 11.01 -0.40
N CYS A 176 28.18 10.41 -1.02
CA CYS A 176 29.53 10.32 -0.44
C CYS A 176 30.27 11.68 -0.35
N GLN A 177 29.68 12.80 -0.79
CA GLN A 177 30.28 14.14 -0.71
C GLN A 177 29.26 15.27 -0.46
N SER A 178 28.62 15.31 0.71
CA SER A 178 28.16 16.59 1.28
C SER A 178 27.71 16.47 2.74
N GLU A 179 28.31 17.29 3.60
CA GLU A 179 27.90 17.55 4.99
C GLU A 179 26.52 18.26 5.03
N PRO A 180 25.75 18.13 6.13
CA PRO A 180 24.41 18.71 6.22
C PRO A 180 24.47 20.18 6.67
N ASP A 181 23.76 21.05 5.96
CA ASP A 181 23.53 22.44 6.40
C ASP A 181 22.07 22.60 6.84
N ASP A 182 21.92 22.94 8.12
CA ASP A 182 20.67 23.23 8.83
C ASP A 182 20.02 24.49 8.27
N SER A 183 18.74 24.44 7.88
CA SER A 183 17.85 25.62 7.84
C SER A 183 16.39 25.24 7.56
N PHE A 184 15.55 25.27 8.60
CA PHE A 184 14.09 25.34 8.48
C PHE A 184 13.64 26.78 8.23
N PRO A 185 12.54 26.98 7.47
CA PRO A 185 11.68 28.13 7.73
C PRO A 185 10.25 27.70 8.10
N SER A 186 9.88 28.14 9.30
CA SER A 186 8.51 28.21 9.83
C SER A 186 7.67 29.22 9.06
N SER A 187 6.41 28.89 8.73
CA SER A 187 5.31 29.85 8.57
C SER A 187 3.94 29.19 8.42
N GLY A 188 2.94 29.74 9.12
CA GLY A 188 1.59 29.93 8.58
C GLY A 188 0.48 29.01 9.08
N SER A 189 -0.22 29.46 10.12
CA SER A 189 -1.56 29.02 10.53
C SER A 189 -2.61 29.12 9.42
N VAL A 190 -3.65 28.27 9.44
CA VAL A 190 -5.10 28.64 9.53
C VAL A 190 -5.97 27.37 9.49
N SER A 191 -6.90 27.31 10.45
CA SER A 191 -7.97 26.33 10.67
C SER A 191 -9.06 26.40 9.59
N LEU A 192 -9.69 25.26 9.25
CA LEU A 192 -11.15 25.14 9.03
C LEU A 192 -11.56 23.75 8.50
N TYR A 193 -11.92 22.82 9.40
CA TYR A 193 -13.08 21.92 9.22
C TYR A 193 -13.37 21.16 10.52
N GLU A 194 -14.27 21.71 11.34
CA GLU A 194 -15.10 20.89 12.23
C GLU A 194 -16.23 20.29 11.38
N VAL A 195 -16.27 18.97 11.20
CA VAL A 195 -17.54 18.26 10.92
C VAL A 195 -17.50 16.85 11.52
N GLU A 196 -18.24 16.72 12.63
CA GLU A 196 -19.07 15.60 13.11
C GLU A 196 -18.50 14.17 13.16
N ARG A 197 -18.19 13.75 14.40
CA ARG A 197 -18.09 12.35 14.82
C ARG A 197 -19.47 11.68 14.78
N CYS A 198 -19.67 10.73 13.88
CA CYS A 198 -20.63 9.65 14.08
C CYS A 198 -19.87 8.35 14.37
N GLN A 199 -19.62 8.07 15.65
CA GLN A 199 -19.22 6.73 16.10
C GLN A 199 -20.49 5.87 16.21
N GLN A 200 -20.70 4.99 15.24
CA GLN A 200 -21.71 3.94 15.35
C GLN A 200 -21.07 2.74 16.07
N LEU A 201 -21.23 2.71 17.40
CA LEU A 201 -20.86 1.56 18.23
C LEU A 201 -21.86 0.43 17.96
N SER A 202 -21.38 -0.67 17.37
CA SER A 202 -22.17 -1.90 17.29
C SER A 202 -22.02 -2.68 18.60
N ALA A 203 -23.13 -2.89 19.31
CA ALA A 203 -23.21 -3.83 20.42
C ALA A 203 -24.26 -4.90 20.08
N THR A 204 -23.84 -6.15 20.00
CA THR A 204 -24.74 -7.31 19.86
C THR A 204 -25.04 -7.85 21.26
N ILE A 205 -26.31 -7.80 21.68
CA ILE A 205 -26.77 -8.53 22.87
C ILE A 205 -27.36 -9.86 22.39
N LEU A 206 -26.70 -10.96 22.75
CA LEU A 206 -27.27 -12.31 22.68
C LEU A 206 -28.21 -12.47 23.87
N THR A 207 -29.50 -12.67 23.61
CA THR A 207 -30.42 -13.19 24.64
C THR A 207 -30.71 -14.65 24.30
N ASP A 208 -30.42 -15.48 25.28
CA ASP A 208 -30.66 -16.91 25.35
C ASP A 208 -32.17 -17.13 25.53
N HIS A 209 -32.82 -17.78 24.55
CA HIS A 209 -34.22 -18.18 24.67
C HIS A 209 -34.28 -19.56 25.32
N GLN A 210 -34.47 -19.58 26.64
CA GLN A 210 -34.89 -20.79 27.34
C GLN A 210 -36.33 -21.13 26.95
N TYR A 211 -36.46 -22.32 26.35
CA TYR A 211 -37.70 -23.07 26.19
C TYR A 211 -38.24 -23.44 27.57
N LEU A 212 -39.54 -23.28 27.81
CA LEU A 212 -40.30 -24.02 28.83
C LEU A 212 -41.76 -24.17 28.36
N GLU A 213 -42.32 -25.33 28.73
CA GLU A 213 -43.48 -26.09 28.23
C GLU A 213 -44.81 -25.36 28.02
#